data_AF-A0A7J4L312-F1
#
_entry.id   AF-A0A7J4L312-F1
#
_cell.length_a   1.000
_cell.length_b   1.000
_cell.length_c   1.000
_cell.angle_alpha   90.00
_cell.angle_beta   90.00
_cell.angle_gamma   90.00
#
_symmetry.space_group_name_H-M   'P 1'
#
loop_
_entity.id
_entity.type
_entity.pdbx_description
1 polymer ?
#
loop_
_entity_poly.entity_id
_entity_poly.type
_entity_poly.pdbx_seq_one_letter_code
_entity_poly.pdbx_strand_id
1 'polypeptide(L)'
;MGTNKLVSQILDAGHLGYTNLMADAGSEHLSDLLEMAHTAGKAIAERTLNGRVLIGADARESGETILSILESSLRAEGCGVVSMGTQNTTPSIEFLADHYGMDCGVSITGSHLPAGQNRIKVRFYAPHEGRDITDPLTDYLTEATADLPTSLGGTRIAIDCLHGTSARTMLPLLSHMGISIERDVHLLHGRPDACFPLLVSNAPDPTLYDNLAELCNQVEFSSLDFGFAIDGDGDRFIIVDDEGKIIDPVIAGLLFGSRIFSPEKYAYVTESKVQFAHATMLSYGMEPVFMPTGRPNIIKELVRLGARGAFEISGHIYDSRGYDDAAKNIAHLIAYCKTQGAVLSEVAADIQKRLPSYSPEIRCSCPDKERILAIVKDIGAGTLGGYLLSEGCSATDAHHSGMFVRASKNEDMLTIMLWGPTREDMEQYKDNSLQLIGDREFTQAFNKEYHHRQQLRERYFRV
;
A
#
# COMPACT_ATOMS: atom_id res chain seq x y z
N MET A 1 5.80 -8.15 -22.43
CA MET A 1 5.47 -6.72 -22.17
C MET A 1 6.10 -6.19 -20.88
N GLY A 2 6.16 -6.98 -19.80
CA GLY A 2 6.73 -6.55 -18.50
C GLY A 2 8.21 -6.12 -18.56
N THR A 3 9.06 -6.88 -19.26
CA THR A 3 10.50 -6.59 -19.37
C THR A 3 10.80 -5.20 -19.93
N ASN A 4 10.20 -4.85 -21.08
CA ASN A 4 10.40 -3.53 -21.69
C ASN A 4 9.91 -2.40 -20.79
N LYS A 5 8.80 -2.60 -20.07
CA LYS A 5 8.28 -1.62 -19.12
C LYS A 5 9.26 -1.39 -17.97
N LEU A 6 9.78 -2.47 -17.36
CA LEU A 6 10.73 -2.37 -16.25
C LEU A 6 12.01 -1.67 -16.67
N VAL A 7 12.58 -2.06 -17.81
CA VAL A 7 13.81 -1.46 -18.35
C VAL A 7 13.58 0.02 -18.65
N SER A 8 12.47 0.38 -19.30
CA SER A 8 12.10 1.77 -19.53
C SER A 8 12.03 2.53 -18.22
N GLN A 9 11.33 2.02 -17.20
CA GLN A 9 11.24 2.68 -15.89
C GLN A 9 12.60 2.85 -15.20
N ILE A 10 13.49 1.86 -15.29
CA ILE A 10 14.85 1.93 -14.76
C ILE A 10 15.63 3.04 -15.48
N LEU A 11 15.65 3.04 -16.81
CA LEU A 11 16.42 4.01 -17.58
C LEU A 11 15.80 5.43 -17.53
N ASP A 12 14.47 5.53 -17.58
CA ASP A 12 13.67 6.77 -17.55
C ASP A 12 13.63 7.43 -16.18
N ALA A 13 14.01 6.74 -15.12
CA ALA A 13 14.25 7.37 -13.83
C ALA A 13 15.42 8.41 -13.88
N GLY A 14 15.88 8.82 -15.07
CA GLY A 14 17.11 9.57 -15.35
C GLY A 14 17.28 10.93 -14.67
N HIS A 15 18.57 11.23 -14.43
CA HIS A 15 19.29 12.51 -14.31
C HIS A 15 18.75 13.69 -13.50
N LEU A 16 17.55 13.61 -12.97
CA LEU A 16 16.99 14.64 -12.12
C LEU A 16 17.39 14.29 -10.69
N GLY A 17 18.01 15.23 -9.96
CA GLY A 17 18.47 15.09 -8.58
C GLY A 17 17.35 14.83 -7.55
N TYR A 18 16.48 13.87 -7.82
CA TYR A 18 15.45 13.34 -6.96
C TYR A 18 15.99 12.09 -6.28
N THR A 19 15.81 12.05 -4.97
CA THR A 19 16.56 11.18 -4.05
C THR A 19 16.04 9.75 -3.96
N ASN A 20 14.90 9.42 -4.57
CA ASN A 20 14.32 8.07 -4.56
C ASN A 20 13.46 7.82 -5.81
N LEU A 21 13.82 6.85 -6.65
CA LEU A 21 13.06 6.48 -7.86
C LEU A 21 12.77 4.99 -7.88
N MET A 22 11.53 4.62 -8.25
CA MET A 22 11.06 3.24 -8.26
C MET A 22 10.65 2.70 -9.62
N ALA A 23 10.98 1.43 -9.86
CA ALA A 23 10.50 0.63 -10.98
C ALA A 23 9.84 -0.66 -10.47
N ASP A 24 8.74 -1.10 -11.11
CA ASP A 24 7.99 -2.31 -10.73
C ASP A 24 7.32 -2.97 -11.95
N ALA A 25 7.65 -4.25 -12.18
CA ALA A 25 6.99 -5.12 -13.16
C ALA A 25 7.01 -6.59 -12.72
N GLY A 26 6.03 -7.37 -13.19
CA GLY A 26 5.92 -8.80 -12.90
C GLY A 26 5.36 -9.64 -14.03
N SER A 27 5.36 -10.96 -13.81
CA SER A 27 4.76 -11.98 -14.68
C SER A 27 4.32 -13.20 -13.85
N GLU A 28 3.42 -13.99 -14.41
CA GLU A 28 3.05 -15.32 -13.91
C GLU A 28 3.90 -16.46 -14.52
N HIS A 29 4.70 -16.15 -15.55
CA HIS A 29 5.56 -17.12 -16.21
C HIS A 29 7.00 -16.97 -15.74
N LEU A 30 7.57 -18.08 -15.23
CA LEU A 30 8.95 -18.09 -14.74
C LEU A 30 9.95 -17.67 -15.84
N SER A 31 9.78 -18.10 -17.09
CA SER A 31 10.66 -17.70 -18.20
C SER A 31 10.76 -16.19 -18.35
N ASP A 32 9.63 -15.50 -18.28
CA ASP A 32 9.58 -14.04 -18.40
C ASP A 32 10.26 -13.36 -17.21
N LEU A 33 10.10 -13.92 -16.00
CA LEU A 33 10.74 -13.41 -14.79
C LEU A 33 12.26 -13.56 -14.84
N LEU A 34 12.77 -14.67 -15.38
CA LEU A 34 14.20 -14.87 -15.55
C LEU A 34 14.79 -13.92 -16.61
N GLU A 35 14.09 -13.74 -17.73
CA GLU A 35 14.48 -12.75 -18.75
C GLU A 35 14.45 -11.32 -18.18
N MET A 36 13.41 -11.01 -17.40
CA MET A 36 13.26 -9.72 -16.73
C MET A 36 14.39 -9.47 -15.74
N ALA A 37 14.76 -10.45 -14.91
CA ALA A 37 15.88 -10.34 -13.97
C ALA A 37 17.22 -10.12 -14.69
N HIS A 38 17.48 -10.89 -15.75
CA HIS A 38 18.70 -10.73 -16.54
C HIS A 38 18.79 -9.33 -17.15
N THR A 39 17.71 -8.85 -17.77
CA THR A 39 17.67 -7.55 -18.45
C THR A 39 17.68 -6.39 -17.45
N ALA A 40 17.00 -6.54 -16.32
CA ALA A 40 17.02 -5.57 -15.22
C ALA A 40 18.44 -5.40 -14.66
N GLY A 41 19.20 -6.49 -14.49
CA GLY A 41 20.59 -6.41 -14.03
C GLY A 41 21.45 -5.52 -14.93
N LYS A 42 21.32 -5.63 -16.25
CA LYS A 42 22.01 -4.76 -17.21
C LYS A 42 21.59 -3.30 -17.12
N ALA A 43 20.27 -3.05 -17.07
CA ALA A 43 19.74 -1.70 -16.98
C ALA A 43 20.12 -1.00 -15.65
N ILE A 44 20.15 -1.76 -14.55
CA ILE A 44 20.62 -1.28 -13.25
C ILE A 44 22.11 -0.96 -13.30
N ALA A 45 22.94 -1.84 -13.89
CA ALA A 45 24.37 -1.61 -14.02
C ALA A 45 24.68 -0.34 -14.84
N GLU A 46 24.02 -0.18 -16.00
CA GLU A 46 24.13 1.01 -16.84
C GLU A 46 23.77 2.28 -16.05
N ARG A 47 22.66 2.24 -15.33
CA ARG A 47 22.16 3.40 -14.58
C ARG A 47 23.03 3.78 -13.39
N THR A 48 23.50 2.78 -12.65
CA THR A 48 24.32 2.99 -11.44
C THR A 48 25.80 3.18 -11.77
N LEU A 49 26.18 3.15 -13.06
CA LEU A 49 27.58 3.16 -13.51
C LEU A 49 28.38 2.04 -12.85
N ASN A 50 27.79 0.84 -12.82
CA ASN A 50 28.32 -0.37 -12.18
C ASN A 50 28.52 -0.20 -10.66
N GLY A 51 27.55 0.45 -10.01
CA GLY A 51 27.58 0.79 -8.60
C GLY A 51 27.35 -0.40 -7.65
N ARG A 52 27.01 -0.08 -6.40
CA ARG A 52 26.69 -1.05 -5.34
C ARG A 52 25.20 -1.29 -5.28
N VAL A 53 24.81 -2.57 -5.26
CA VAL A 53 23.40 -2.99 -5.31
C VAL A 53 23.12 -3.97 -4.18
N LEU A 54 22.08 -3.70 -3.40
CA LEU A 54 21.57 -4.63 -2.39
C LEU A 54 20.33 -5.34 -2.94
N ILE A 55 20.32 -6.67 -2.90
CA ILE A 55 19.21 -7.49 -3.44
C ILE A 55 18.63 -8.41 -2.36
N GLY A 56 17.33 -8.68 -2.44
CA GLY A 56 16.65 -9.66 -1.60
C GLY A 56 15.34 -10.13 -2.22
N ALA A 57 14.81 -11.25 -1.73
CA ALA A 57 13.54 -11.81 -2.18
C ALA A 57 12.58 -12.07 -1.01
N ASP A 58 11.28 -12.08 -1.31
CA ASP A 58 10.23 -12.53 -0.38
C ASP A 58 10.30 -14.07 -0.15
N ALA A 59 9.22 -14.66 0.36
CA ALA A 59 9.16 -16.10 0.67
C ALA A 59 8.88 -16.99 -0.54
N ARG A 60 8.64 -16.45 -1.74
CA ARG A 60 8.18 -17.24 -2.89
C ARG A 60 9.25 -18.18 -3.40
N GLU A 61 8.80 -19.36 -3.83
CA GLU A 61 9.68 -20.43 -4.32
C GLU A 61 10.55 -19.99 -5.51
N SER A 62 9.99 -19.19 -6.43
CA SER A 62 10.73 -18.67 -7.58
C SER A 62 11.79 -17.62 -7.22
N GLY A 63 11.75 -17.05 -6.01
CA GLY A 63 12.60 -15.94 -5.57
C GLY A 63 14.09 -16.25 -5.64
N GLU A 64 14.52 -17.43 -5.18
CA GLU A 64 15.94 -17.83 -5.16
C GLU A 64 16.53 -17.91 -6.58
N THR A 65 15.76 -18.46 -7.53
CA THR A 65 16.21 -18.60 -8.92
C THR A 65 16.29 -17.23 -9.61
N ILE A 66 15.27 -16.38 -9.43
CA ILE A 66 15.24 -15.03 -10.01
C ILE A 66 16.38 -14.18 -9.44
N LEU A 67 16.61 -14.25 -8.12
CA LEU A 67 17.69 -13.54 -7.44
C LEU A 67 19.06 -13.97 -7.96
N SER A 68 19.28 -15.27 -8.18
CA SER A 68 20.53 -15.81 -8.73
C SER A 68 20.83 -15.29 -10.15
N ILE A 69 19.81 -15.19 -11.01
CA ILE A 69 19.94 -14.62 -12.35
C ILE A 69 20.25 -13.13 -12.29
N LEU A 70 19.53 -12.37 -11.45
CA LEU A 70 19.78 -10.95 -11.25
C LEU A 70 21.21 -10.69 -10.75
N GLU A 71 21.65 -11.41 -9.71
CA GLU A 71 22.99 -11.30 -9.15
C GLU A 71 24.06 -11.59 -10.21
N SER A 72 23.89 -12.67 -10.98
CA SER A 72 24.83 -13.05 -12.03
C SER A 72 24.94 -11.97 -13.12
N SER A 73 23.81 -11.40 -13.53
CA SER A 73 23.77 -10.31 -14.52
C SER A 73 24.48 -9.06 -13.99
N LEU A 74 24.15 -8.60 -12.79
CA LEU A 74 24.77 -7.43 -12.16
C LEU A 74 26.29 -7.58 -12.00
N ARG A 75 26.76 -8.74 -11.52
CA ARG A 75 28.18 -9.02 -11.35
C ARG A 75 28.92 -9.10 -12.68
N ALA A 76 28.30 -9.63 -13.73
CA ALA A 76 28.89 -9.70 -15.07
C ALA A 76 29.14 -8.31 -15.67
N GLU A 77 28.30 -7.32 -15.35
CA GLU A 77 28.46 -5.93 -15.75
C GLU A 77 29.41 -5.14 -14.81
N GLY A 78 29.85 -5.75 -13.69
CA GLY A 78 30.84 -5.18 -12.78
C GLY A 78 30.29 -4.52 -11.51
N CYS A 79 29.00 -4.68 -11.19
CA CYS A 79 28.41 -4.12 -9.98
C CYS A 79 28.91 -4.79 -8.69
N GLY A 80 28.98 -4.01 -7.61
CA GLY A 80 29.21 -4.52 -6.26
C GLY A 80 27.93 -5.03 -5.62
N VAL A 81 27.67 -6.34 -5.67
CA VAL A 81 26.39 -6.92 -5.19
C VAL A 81 26.47 -7.44 -3.76
N VAL A 82 25.50 -7.03 -2.93
CA VAL A 82 25.20 -7.58 -1.60
C VAL A 82 23.86 -8.31 -1.65
N SER A 83 23.84 -9.59 -1.36
CA SER A 83 22.62 -10.40 -1.33
C SER A 83 22.16 -10.68 0.09
N MET A 84 20.90 -10.34 0.38
CA MET A 84 20.20 -10.66 1.63
C MET A 84 19.47 -12.01 1.56
N GLY A 85 19.55 -12.73 0.43
CA GLY A 85 18.85 -13.99 0.23
C GLY A 85 17.32 -13.85 0.14
N THR A 86 16.61 -14.89 0.59
CA THR A 86 15.14 -14.97 0.58
C THR A 86 14.55 -14.64 1.96
N GLN A 87 13.22 -14.57 2.04
CA GLN A 87 12.45 -14.25 3.25
C GLN A 87 12.67 -12.83 3.81
N ASN A 88 12.96 -11.88 2.93
CA ASN A 88 13.06 -10.45 3.26
C ASN A 88 11.72 -9.75 3.04
N THR A 89 11.52 -8.61 3.69
CA THR A 89 10.41 -7.69 3.37
C THR A 89 10.92 -6.62 2.41
N THR A 90 10.06 -6.15 1.51
CA THR A 90 10.39 -5.03 0.61
C THR A 90 10.91 -3.80 1.37
N PRO A 91 10.24 -3.31 2.43
CA PRO A 91 10.73 -2.15 3.18
C PRO A 91 12.08 -2.40 3.86
N SER A 92 12.38 -3.63 4.34
CA SER A 92 13.70 -3.91 4.91
C SER A 92 14.82 -3.80 3.89
N ILE A 93 14.62 -4.29 2.66
CA ILE A 93 15.59 -4.17 1.56
C ILE A 93 15.81 -2.71 1.20
N GLU A 94 14.73 -1.94 1.08
CA GLU A 94 14.82 -0.53 0.75
C GLU A 94 15.48 0.29 1.86
N PHE A 95 15.16 0.04 3.12
CA PHE A 95 15.82 0.72 4.23
C PHE A 95 17.31 0.39 4.28
N LEU A 96 17.68 -0.90 4.20
CA LEU A 96 19.08 -1.33 4.33
C LEU A 96 19.93 -0.85 3.15
N ALA A 97 19.38 -0.80 1.95
CA ALA A 97 20.08 -0.26 0.80
C ALA A 97 20.45 1.22 1.01
N ASP A 98 19.51 2.03 1.50
CA ASP A 98 19.75 3.42 1.90
C ASP A 98 20.77 3.47 3.06
N HIS A 99 20.54 2.70 4.13
CA HIS A 99 21.41 2.72 5.32
C HIS A 99 22.88 2.42 5.03
N TYR A 100 23.16 1.54 4.07
CA TYR A 100 24.51 1.11 3.70
C TYR A 100 25.11 1.85 2.51
N GLY A 101 24.49 2.94 2.06
CA GLY A 101 25.00 3.77 0.96
C GLY A 101 25.10 2.98 -0.34
N MET A 102 24.06 2.21 -0.65
CA MET A 102 23.93 1.50 -1.92
C MET A 102 23.33 2.43 -2.97
N ASP A 103 23.66 2.22 -4.24
CA ASP A 103 23.08 2.98 -5.35
C ASP A 103 21.63 2.55 -5.61
N CYS A 104 21.30 1.28 -5.33
CA CYS A 104 19.92 0.79 -5.31
C CYS A 104 19.68 -0.44 -4.43
N GLY A 105 18.40 -0.61 -4.06
CA GLY A 105 17.83 -1.80 -3.45
C GLY A 105 16.89 -2.50 -4.43
N VAL A 106 16.96 -3.82 -4.53
CA VAL A 106 16.11 -4.63 -5.41
C VAL A 106 15.39 -5.72 -4.61
N SER A 107 14.06 -5.68 -4.64
CA SER A 107 13.20 -6.68 -4.01
C SER A 107 12.53 -7.56 -5.07
N ILE A 108 12.77 -8.87 -5.00
CA ILE A 108 12.04 -9.88 -5.77
C ILE A 108 10.82 -10.30 -4.96
N THR A 109 9.64 -9.91 -5.41
CA THR A 109 8.42 -10.05 -4.62
C THR A 109 7.18 -10.11 -5.49
N GLY A 110 6.27 -11.04 -5.24
CA GLY A 110 4.92 -11.00 -5.82
C GLY A 110 3.97 -10.09 -5.05
N SER A 111 4.42 -9.52 -3.92
CA SER A 111 3.63 -8.74 -2.99
C SER A 111 2.36 -9.50 -2.61
N HIS A 112 1.19 -8.91 -2.79
CA HIS A 112 -0.12 -9.52 -2.57
C HIS A 112 -0.61 -10.49 -3.66
N LEU A 113 0.14 -10.76 -4.75
CA LEU A 113 -0.33 -11.61 -5.86
C LEU A 113 -0.42 -13.11 -5.48
N PRO A 114 -1.16 -13.94 -6.25
CA PRO A 114 -1.19 -15.38 -6.04
C PRO A 114 0.21 -16.03 -6.06
N ALA A 115 0.37 -17.15 -5.35
CA ALA A 115 1.61 -17.94 -5.16
C ALA A 115 2.58 -17.98 -6.37
N GLY A 116 2.07 -18.32 -7.56
CA GLY A 116 2.90 -18.53 -8.77
C GLY A 116 3.45 -17.26 -9.43
N GLN A 117 3.04 -16.08 -8.99
CA GLN A 117 3.42 -14.80 -9.62
C GLN A 117 4.55 -14.12 -8.86
N ASN A 118 5.39 -13.36 -9.57
CA ASN A 118 6.48 -12.59 -8.97
C ASN A 118 6.68 -11.23 -9.67
N ARG A 119 7.40 -10.32 -9.03
CA ARG A 119 7.79 -9.00 -9.56
C ARG A 119 9.20 -8.62 -9.15
N ILE A 120 9.74 -7.60 -9.80
CA ILE A 120 11.00 -6.96 -9.43
C ILE A 120 10.69 -5.50 -9.11
N LYS A 121 10.85 -5.14 -7.84
CA LYS A 121 10.80 -3.75 -7.36
C LYS A 121 12.23 -3.24 -7.23
N VAL A 122 12.53 -2.08 -7.79
CA VAL A 122 13.85 -1.44 -7.70
C VAL A 122 13.68 -0.05 -7.13
N ARG A 123 14.47 0.32 -6.11
CA ARG A 123 14.56 1.68 -5.56
C ARG A 123 15.98 2.21 -5.70
N PHE A 124 16.15 3.34 -6.37
CA PHE A 124 17.43 4.03 -6.53
C PHE A 124 17.61 5.13 -5.50
N TYR A 125 18.84 5.35 -5.05
CA TYR A 125 19.19 6.40 -4.09
C TYR A 125 20.15 7.41 -4.71
N ALA A 126 20.12 8.64 -4.22
CA ALA A 126 21.18 9.59 -4.53
C ALA A 126 22.50 9.16 -3.86
N PRO A 127 23.68 9.43 -4.44
CA PRO A 127 24.95 9.10 -3.80
C PRO A 127 25.07 9.73 -2.41
N HIS A 128 25.40 8.92 -1.41
CA HIS A 128 25.61 9.35 -0.03
C HIS A 128 26.53 8.37 0.71
N GLU A 129 27.10 8.79 1.84
CA GLU A 129 27.91 7.91 2.69
C GLU A 129 27.02 6.91 3.42
N GLY A 130 27.37 5.63 3.29
CA GLY A 130 26.70 4.52 3.97
C GLY A 130 27.42 4.06 5.23
N ARG A 131 26.75 3.20 6.00
CA ARG A 131 27.37 2.48 7.12
C ARG A 131 27.96 1.14 6.68
N ASP A 132 28.85 0.59 7.52
CA ASP A 132 29.33 -0.78 7.37
C ASP A 132 28.20 -1.78 7.66
N ILE A 133 28.14 -2.85 6.87
CA ILE A 133 27.17 -3.93 7.05
C ILE A 133 27.62 -4.79 8.22
N THR A 134 26.94 -4.68 9.36
CA THR A 134 27.30 -5.44 10.57
C THR A 134 26.16 -6.37 11.01
N ASP A 135 25.01 -5.80 11.38
CA ASP A 135 23.81 -6.54 11.76
C ASP A 135 22.57 -5.90 11.14
N PRO A 136 22.20 -6.31 9.92
CA PRO A 136 21.07 -5.72 9.19
C PRO A 136 19.75 -5.73 9.93
N LEU A 137 19.46 -6.77 10.72
CA LEU A 137 18.21 -6.80 11.47
C LEU A 137 18.25 -5.75 12.58
N THR A 138 19.32 -5.72 13.38
CA THR A 138 19.45 -4.72 14.46
C THR A 138 19.46 -3.29 13.94
N ASP A 139 20.13 -3.03 12.81
CA ASP A 139 20.15 -1.71 12.17
C ASP A 139 18.75 -1.28 11.73
N TYR A 140 17.98 -2.19 11.12
CA TYR A 140 16.57 -1.96 10.77
C TYR A 140 15.69 -1.70 11.99
N LEU A 141 15.79 -2.54 13.03
CA LEU A 141 14.98 -2.40 14.24
C LEU A 141 15.26 -1.08 14.96
N THR A 142 16.52 -0.69 15.04
CA THR A 142 16.95 0.57 15.67
C THR A 142 16.36 1.77 14.94
N GLU A 143 16.38 1.77 13.60
CA GLU A 143 15.76 2.84 12.83
C GLU A 143 14.24 2.85 13.01
N ALA A 144 13.58 1.69 12.83
CA ALA A 144 12.13 1.60 12.84
C ALA A 144 11.53 2.00 14.19
N THR A 145 12.33 2.00 15.26
CA THR A 145 11.93 2.36 16.62
C THR A 145 12.63 3.61 17.16
N ALA A 146 13.44 4.33 16.36
CA ALA A 146 14.32 5.40 16.82
C ALA A 146 13.60 6.51 17.61
N ASP A 147 12.39 6.86 17.18
CA ASP A 147 11.57 7.93 17.79
C ASP A 147 10.46 7.38 18.71
N LEU A 148 10.48 6.08 19.03
CA LEU A 148 9.42 5.41 19.78
C LEU A 148 9.81 5.15 21.24
N PRO A 149 8.85 5.21 22.17
CA PRO A 149 9.09 4.77 23.54
C PRO A 149 9.32 3.25 23.59
N THR A 150 10.26 2.81 24.43
CA THR A 150 10.65 1.39 24.59
C THR A 150 9.83 0.62 25.63
N SER A 151 8.75 1.21 26.14
CA SER A 151 7.93 0.68 27.24
C SER A 151 6.48 0.46 26.80
N LEU A 152 6.28 -0.42 25.82
CA LEU A 152 4.95 -0.68 25.24
C LEU A 152 4.33 -2.02 25.68
N GLY A 153 4.91 -2.65 26.71
CA GLY A 153 4.45 -3.93 27.25
C GLY A 153 3.00 -3.94 27.74
N GLY A 154 2.38 -5.12 27.73
CA GLY A 154 0.99 -5.35 28.13
C GLY A 154 -0.04 -4.87 27.09
N THR A 155 0.40 -4.38 25.94
CA THR A 155 -0.48 -4.15 24.79
C THR A 155 -0.69 -5.48 24.07
N ARG A 156 -1.92 -5.98 24.08
CA ARG A 156 -2.31 -7.28 23.53
C ARG A 156 -2.81 -7.12 22.10
N ILE A 157 -2.17 -7.75 21.14
CA ILE A 157 -2.45 -7.53 19.71
C ILE A 157 -2.54 -8.83 18.93
N ALA A 158 -3.28 -8.83 17.83
CA ALA A 158 -3.19 -9.86 16.81
C ALA A 158 -2.35 -9.40 15.62
N ILE A 159 -1.50 -10.28 15.10
CA ILE A 159 -0.71 -10.03 13.89
C ILE A 159 -0.98 -11.19 12.94
N ASP A 160 -1.58 -10.90 11.79
CA ASP A 160 -1.71 -11.83 10.68
C ASP A 160 -0.67 -11.49 9.60
N CYS A 161 0.28 -12.39 9.39
CA CYS A 161 1.30 -12.21 8.37
C CYS A 161 0.90 -12.78 7.01
N LEU A 162 -0.29 -13.39 6.88
CA LEU A 162 -0.82 -13.98 5.65
C LEU A 162 0.18 -14.92 4.95
N HIS A 163 0.98 -15.68 5.73
CA HIS A 163 2.06 -16.54 5.24
C HIS A 163 3.19 -15.81 4.48
N GLY A 164 3.25 -14.49 4.54
CA GLY A 164 4.31 -13.65 4.01
C GLY A 164 5.57 -13.64 4.86
N THR A 165 6.47 -12.70 4.56
CA THR A 165 7.77 -12.57 5.25
C THR A 165 7.74 -11.64 6.46
N SER A 166 6.65 -10.91 6.67
CA SER A 166 6.54 -9.83 7.66
C SER A 166 6.81 -10.25 9.11
N ALA A 167 6.59 -11.51 9.48
CA ALA A 167 6.93 -12.02 10.81
C ALA A 167 8.44 -11.87 11.14
N ARG A 168 9.31 -11.87 10.12
CA ARG A 168 10.77 -11.73 10.26
C ARG A 168 11.19 -10.35 10.76
N THR A 169 10.43 -9.31 10.46
CA THR A 169 10.68 -7.94 10.93
C THR A 169 9.75 -7.57 12.08
N MET A 170 8.46 -7.92 12.00
CA MET A 170 7.44 -7.53 12.97
C MET A 170 7.67 -8.11 14.37
N LEU A 171 7.99 -9.41 14.50
CA LEU A 171 8.14 -10.03 15.83
C LEU A 171 9.40 -9.53 16.57
N PRO A 172 10.57 -9.44 15.93
CA PRO A 172 11.73 -8.82 16.58
C PRO A 172 11.49 -7.35 16.95
N LEU A 173 10.75 -6.61 16.11
CA LEU A 173 10.41 -5.21 16.36
C LEU A 173 9.50 -5.05 17.58
N LEU A 174 8.44 -5.86 17.70
CA LEU A 174 7.58 -5.87 18.88
C LEU A 174 8.37 -6.23 20.15
N SER A 175 9.27 -7.22 20.05
CA SER A 175 10.15 -7.59 21.16
C SER A 175 11.07 -6.44 21.56
N HIS A 176 11.63 -5.73 20.57
CA HIS A 176 12.48 -4.55 20.79
C HIS A 176 11.73 -3.41 21.49
N MET A 177 10.43 -3.28 21.24
CA MET A 177 9.54 -2.32 21.90
C MET A 177 9.05 -2.77 23.30
N GLY A 178 9.50 -3.94 23.78
CA GLY A 178 9.13 -4.48 25.08
C GLY A 178 7.81 -5.25 25.12
N ILE A 179 7.24 -5.61 23.97
CA ILE A 179 6.01 -6.43 23.87
C ILE A 179 6.39 -7.91 23.89
N SER A 180 5.76 -8.68 24.79
CA SER A 180 6.10 -10.08 24.99
C SER A 180 5.42 -10.94 23.92
N ILE A 181 6.16 -11.44 22.93
CA ILE A 181 5.59 -12.24 21.83
C ILE A 181 4.72 -13.41 22.33
N GLU A 182 5.20 -14.16 23.32
CA GLU A 182 4.47 -15.32 23.84
C GLU A 182 3.20 -14.99 24.63
N ARG A 183 3.09 -13.78 25.18
CA ARG A 183 2.00 -13.40 26.11
C ARG A 183 1.02 -12.41 25.51
N ASP A 184 1.55 -11.48 24.73
CA ASP A 184 0.85 -10.28 24.28
C ASP A 184 0.50 -10.38 22.78
N VAL A 185 1.15 -11.26 22.01
CA VAL A 185 0.96 -11.34 20.54
C VAL A 185 0.23 -12.62 20.15
N HIS A 186 -0.93 -12.46 19.55
CA HIS A 186 -1.67 -13.52 18.89
C HIS A 186 -1.26 -13.58 17.40
N LEU A 187 -0.33 -14.47 17.07
CA LEU A 187 0.21 -14.59 15.72
C LEU A 187 -0.65 -15.53 14.86
N LEU A 188 -1.17 -15.01 13.74
CA LEU A 188 -1.87 -15.75 12.70
C LEU A 188 -0.97 -15.82 11.45
N HIS A 189 -0.99 -16.98 10.79
CA HIS A 189 -0.26 -17.23 9.54
C HIS A 189 1.20 -16.73 9.53
N GLY A 190 1.89 -16.76 10.69
CA GLY A 190 3.21 -16.16 10.88
C GLY A 190 4.39 -16.92 10.29
N ARG A 191 4.17 -18.17 9.85
CA ARG A 191 5.20 -18.96 9.19
C ARG A 191 5.13 -18.69 7.68
N PRO A 192 6.23 -18.25 7.05
CA PRO A 192 6.26 -18.07 5.61
C PRO A 192 5.92 -19.38 4.87
N ASP A 193 4.97 -19.29 3.94
CA ASP A 193 4.56 -20.38 3.06
C ASP A 193 4.19 -19.83 1.68
N ALA A 194 5.02 -20.16 0.67
CA ALA A 194 4.88 -19.66 -0.69
C ALA A 194 3.58 -20.10 -1.38
N CYS A 195 2.88 -21.11 -0.85
CA CYS A 195 1.60 -21.55 -1.38
C CYS A 195 0.41 -20.75 -0.84
N PHE A 196 0.61 -19.90 0.18
CA PHE A 196 -0.42 -19.09 0.82
C PHE A 196 -1.71 -19.89 1.14
N PRO A 197 -1.58 -21.04 1.85
CA PRO A 197 -2.71 -21.91 2.09
C PRO A 197 -3.81 -21.19 2.87
N LEU A 198 -5.06 -21.63 2.73
CA LEU A 198 -6.24 -21.10 3.42
C LEU A 198 -6.64 -19.66 3.02
N LEU A 199 -5.81 -18.93 2.27
CA LEU A 199 -6.15 -17.60 1.75
C LEU A 199 -6.95 -17.70 0.44
N VAL A 200 -7.87 -16.76 0.24
CA VAL A 200 -8.62 -16.62 -1.01
C VAL A 200 -7.66 -16.38 -2.16
N SER A 201 -7.85 -17.15 -3.24
CA SER A 201 -6.99 -17.13 -4.43
C SER A 201 -5.51 -17.43 -4.17
N ASN A 202 -5.17 -18.02 -3.00
CA ASN A 202 -3.78 -18.27 -2.57
C ASN A 202 -2.92 -17.00 -2.67
N ALA A 203 -3.46 -15.87 -2.20
CA ALA A 203 -2.88 -14.55 -2.32
C ALA A 203 -2.82 -13.88 -0.93
N PRO A 204 -1.64 -13.38 -0.48
CA PRO A 204 -1.49 -12.69 0.79
C PRO A 204 -1.96 -11.24 0.67
N ASP A 205 -3.21 -11.07 0.26
CA ASP A 205 -3.84 -9.78 0.00
C ASP A 205 -4.79 -9.41 1.15
N PRO A 206 -4.40 -8.46 2.02
CA PRO A 206 -5.25 -8.03 3.12
C PRO A 206 -6.43 -7.17 2.65
N THR A 207 -6.52 -6.80 1.36
CA THR A 207 -7.70 -6.10 0.81
C THR A 207 -8.86 -7.04 0.47
N LEU A 208 -8.61 -8.37 0.49
CA LEU A 208 -9.63 -9.40 0.37
C LEU A 208 -10.20 -9.72 1.74
N TYR A 209 -11.42 -9.23 2.03
CA TYR A 209 -12.01 -9.29 3.37
C TYR A 209 -12.17 -10.70 3.93
N ASP A 210 -12.36 -11.70 3.08
CA ASP A 210 -12.42 -13.10 3.51
C ASP A 210 -11.11 -13.57 4.15
N ASN A 211 -9.95 -13.01 3.75
CA ASN A 211 -8.66 -13.28 4.38
C ASN A 211 -8.57 -12.66 5.79
N LEU A 212 -9.42 -11.68 6.13
CA LEU A 212 -9.36 -10.96 7.40
C LEU A 212 -10.34 -11.51 8.45
N ALA A 213 -11.22 -12.43 8.08
CA ALA A 213 -12.28 -12.91 8.96
C ALA A 213 -11.72 -13.57 10.24
N GLU A 214 -10.65 -14.35 10.13
CA GLU A 214 -9.98 -14.96 11.29
C GLU A 214 -9.38 -13.91 12.21
N LEU A 215 -8.68 -12.91 11.66
CA LEU A 215 -8.12 -11.79 12.42
C LEU A 215 -9.19 -11.03 13.19
N CYS A 216 -10.31 -10.66 12.53
CA CYS A 216 -11.41 -9.93 13.17
C CYS A 216 -11.98 -10.72 14.35
N ASN A 217 -12.27 -12.01 14.15
CA ASN A 217 -12.77 -12.89 15.20
C ASN A 217 -11.75 -13.06 16.34
N GLN A 218 -10.46 -13.15 16.02
CA GLN A 218 -9.40 -13.32 17.00
C GLN A 218 -9.29 -12.11 17.94
N VAL A 219 -9.40 -10.90 17.40
CA VAL A 219 -9.41 -9.64 18.17
C VAL A 219 -10.61 -9.59 19.11
N GLU A 220 -11.82 -9.82 18.58
CA GLU A 220 -13.05 -9.79 19.36
C GLU A 220 -13.07 -10.87 20.45
N PHE A 221 -12.81 -12.13 20.08
CA PHE A 221 -12.90 -13.28 21.00
C PHE A 221 -11.89 -13.20 22.16
N SER A 222 -10.68 -12.71 21.89
CA SER A 222 -9.62 -12.64 22.90
C SER A 222 -9.55 -11.30 23.63
N SER A 223 -10.45 -10.38 23.28
CA SER A 223 -10.51 -9.00 23.78
C SER A 223 -9.13 -8.33 23.69
N LEU A 224 -8.58 -8.32 22.46
CA LEU A 224 -7.31 -7.70 22.16
C LEU A 224 -7.48 -6.19 21.99
N ASP A 225 -6.42 -5.42 22.19
CA ASP A 225 -6.45 -3.96 22.00
C ASP A 225 -6.70 -3.62 20.52
N PHE A 226 -6.11 -4.37 19.59
CA PHE A 226 -6.30 -4.25 18.15
C PHE A 226 -5.56 -5.35 17.38
N GLY A 227 -5.77 -5.44 16.07
CA GLY A 227 -5.12 -6.40 15.18
C GLY A 227 -4.62 -5.80 13.88
N PHE A 228 -3.68 -6.48 13.23
CA PHE A 228 -3.11 -6.08 11.95
C PHE A 228 -3.00 -7.26 11.00
N ALA A 229 -3.36 -7.07 9.73
CA ALA A 229 -3.00 -7.99 8.66
C ALA A 229 -1.98 -7.33 7.74
N ILE A 230 -0.85 -8.00 7.50
CA ILE A 230 0.27 -7.49 6.70
C ILE A 230 0.37 -8.30 5.42
N ASP A 231 0.59 -7.63 4.29
CA ASP A 231 0.71 -8.31 3.00
C ASP A 231 2.00 -9.13 2.86
N GLY A 232 2.12 -9.86 1.74
CA GLY A 232 3.16 -10.87 1.53
C GLY A 232 4.60 -10.37 1.70
N ASP A 233 4.87 -9.11 1.33
CA ASP A 233 6.20 -8.51 1.39
C ASP A 233 6.34 -7.33 2.35
N GLY A 234 5.30 -7.02 3.13
CA GLY A 234 5.37 -6.16 4.30
C GLY A 234 5.31 -4.66 4.02
N ASP A 235 4.92 -4.24 2.82
CA ASP A 235 4.78 -2.81 2.49
C ASP A 235 3.36 -2.27 2.73
N ARG A 236 2.40 -3.15 3.00
CA ARG A 236 1.00 -2.81 3.30
C ARG A 236 0.47 -3.49 4.54
N PHE A 237 -0.52 -2.84 5.15
CA PHE A 237 -1.29 -3.47 6.21
C PHE A 237 -2.73 -2.95 6.30
N ILE A 238 -3.58 -3.73 6.94
CA ILE A 238 -4.94 -3.36 7.34
C ILE A 238 -5.03 -3.43 8.86
N ILE A 239 -5.82 -2.51 9.43
CA ILE A 239 -6.02 -2.37 10.87
C ILE A 239 -7.39 -2.91 11.25
N VAL A 240 -7.44 -3.70 12.31
CA VAL A 240 -8.66 -4.13 13.00
C VAL A 240 -8.66 -3.48 14.38
N ASP A 241 -9.72 -2.76 14.73
CA ASP A 241 -9.83 -2.10 16.03
C ASP A 241 -10.20 -3.04 17.18
N ASP A 242 -10.27 -2.49 18.39
CA ASP A 242 -10.61 -3.17 19.65
C ASP A 242 -11.97 -3.90 19.65
N GLU A 243 -12.89 -3.58 18.73
CA GLU A 243 -14.19 -4.25 18.60
C GLU A 243 -14.19 -5.31 17.47
N GLY A 244 -13.02 -5.65 16.93
CA GLY A 244 -12.89 -6.61 15.84
C GLY A 244 -13.41 -6.07 14.49
N LYS A 245 -13.50 -4.74 14.33
CA LYS A 245 -13.92 -4.11 13.07
C LYS A 245 -12.72 -3.59 12.28
N ILE A 246 -12.77 -3.76 10.96
CA ILE A 246 -11.77 -3.23 10.05
C ILE A 246 -11.89 -1.70 10.02
N ILE A 247 -10.77 -1.02 10.24
CA ILE A 247 -10.66 0.41 9.99
C ILE A 247 -10.40 0.61 8.49
N ASP A 248 -11.29 1.35 7.82
CA ASP A 248 -11.16 1.64 6.39
C ASP A 248 -9.81 2.32 6.10
N PRO A 249 -9.08 1.93 5.03
CA PRO A 249 -7.78 2.51 4.69
C PRO A 249 -7.76 4.03 4.54
N VAL A 250 -8.87 4.66 4.17
CA VAL A 250 -8.99 6.12 4.15
C VAL A 250 -8.95 6.68 5.57
N ILE A 251 -9.69 6.09 6.49
CA ILE A 251 -9.68 6.46 7.92
C ILE A 251 -8.28 6.23 8.51
N ALA A 252 -7.64 5.10 8.18
CA ALA A 252 -6.28 4.80 8.61
C ALA A 252 -5.28 5.84 8.11
N GLY A 253 -5.33 6.20 6.83
CA GLY A 253 -4.48 7.24 6.24
C GLY A 253 -4.64 8.61 6.90
N LEU A 254 -5.87 8.98 7.26
CA LEU A 254 -6.17 10.22 7.99
C LEU A 254 -5.74 10.16 9.45
N LEU A 255 -5.84 8.99 10.11
CA LEU A 255 -5.32 8.78 11.45
C LEU A 255 -3.82 9.02 11.48
N PHE A 256 -3.08 8.39 10.57
CA PHE A 256 -1.62 8.56 10.50
C PHE A 256 -1.23 10.01 10.22
N GLY A 257 -1.87 10.65 9.24
CA GLY A 257 -1.59 12.05 8.89
C GLY A 257 -1.90 13.02 10.03
N SER A 258 -3.06 12.87 10.69
CA SER A 258 -3.52 13.83 11.70
C SER A 258 -2.97 13.59 13.11
N ARG A 259 -2.63 12.33 13.47
CA ARG A 259 -2.27 11.96 14.85
C ARG A 259 -0.83 11.49 15.02
N ILE A 260 -0.22 10.89 14.00
CA ILE A 260 1.11 10.25 14.12
C ILE A 260 2.19 11.09 13.48
N PHE A 261 2.00 11.53 12.23
CA PHE A 261 3.07 12.21 11.51
C PHE A 261 3.26 13.69 11.90
N SER A 262 2.36 14.29 12.68
CA SER A 262 2.40 15.71 13.12
C SER A 262 2.27 16.74 11.99
N PRO A 263 1.42 17.79 12.12
CA PRO A 263 1.07 18.71 11.04
C PRO A 263 2.08 19.86 10.79
N GLU A 264 3.30 19.81 11.32
CA GLU A 264 4.29 20.91 11.13
C GLU A 264 4.78 21.07 9.67
N LYS A 265 4.40 20.15 8.77
CA LYS A 265 4.55 20.28 7.31
C LYS A 265 3.19 20.11 6.64
N TYR A 266 2.86 21.03 5.73
CA TYR A 266 1.51 21.15 5.19
C TYR A 266 1.16 20.07 4.14
N ALA A 267 2.06 19.67 3.24
CA ALA A 267 1.70 18.75 2.14
C ALA A 267 1.52 17.29 2.60
N TYR A 268 0.43 16.65 2.14
CA TYR A 268 0.14 15.23 2.31
C TYR A 268 -0.30 14.61 0.98
N VAL A 269 0.42 13.60 0.50
CA VAL A 269 0.16 13.02 -0.83
C VAL A 269 -0.80 11.84 -0.71
N THR A 270 -1.77 11.73 -1.60
CA THR A 270 -2.64 10.55 -1.65
C THR A 270 -3.20 10.33 -3.04
N GLU A 271 -3.86 9.20 -3.27
CA GLU A 271 -4.41 8.90 -4.58
C GLU A 271 -5.72 9.65 -4.86
N SER A 272 -5.98 9.96 -6.12
CA SER A 272 -7.10 10.82 -6.48
C SER A 272 -8.50 10.24 -6.23
N LYS A 273 -8.59 8.92 -5.99
CA LYS A 273 -9.81 8.24 -5.55
C LYS A 273 -10.37 8.81 -4.24
N VAL A 274 -9.51 9.36 -3.37
CA VAL A 274 -9.90 9.86 -2.05
C VAL A 274 -10.17 11.36 -2.01
N GLN A 275 -10.37 12.00 -3.15
CA GLN A 275 -10.58 13.45 -3.21
C GLN A 275 -11.77 13.95 -2.40
N PHE A 276 -12.76 13.10 -2.12
CA PHE A 276 -13.88 13.41 -1.23
C PHE A 276 -13.43 13.75 0.20
N ALA A 277 -12.25 13.29 0.63
CA ALA A 277 -11.67 13.57 1.94
C ALA A 277 -10.96 14.95 2.00
N HIS A 278 -10.92 15.72 0.90
CA HIS A 278 -10.19 17.00 0.83
C HIS A 278 -10.51 17.96 1.98
N ALA A 279 -11.80 18.21 2.24
CA ALA A 279 -12.23 19.12 3.30
C ALA A 279 -11.83 18.61 4.71
N THR A 280 -11.93 17.29 4.93
CA THR A 280 -11.54 16.63 6.17
C THR A 280 -10.04 16.76 6.41
N MET A 281 -9.21 16.53 5.37
CA MET A 281 -7.76 16.71 5.43
C MET A 281 -7.38 18.15 5.81
N LEU A 282 -7.99 19.14 5.15
CA LEU A 282 -7.77 20.55 5.50
C LEU A 282 -8.16 20.88 6.95
N SER A 283 -9.23 20.26 7.47
CA SER A 283 -9.65 20.46 8.86
C SER A 283 -8.64 19.93 9.89
N TYR A 284 -7.75 19.02 9.47
CA TYR A 284 -6.63 18.52 10.26
C TYR A 284 -5.31 19.26 9.99
N GLY A 285 -5.34 20.33 9.18
CA GLY A 285 -4.15 21.07 8.77
C GLY A 285 -3.29 20.35 7.72
N MET A 286 -3.84 19.32 7.07
CA MET A 286 -3.18 18.58 5.99
C MET A 286 -3.58 19.22 4.66
N GLU A 287 -2.64 19.75 3.90
CA GLU A 287 -2.82 20.22 2.52
C GLU A 287 -2.68 19.02 1.56
N PRO A 288 -3.79 18.48 1.01
CA PRO A 288 -3.74 17.29 0.19
C PRO A 288 -3.19 17.56 -1.21
N VAL A 289 -2.36 16.64 -1.70
CA VAL A 289 -1.96 16.56 -3.11
C VAL A 289 -2.39 15.22 -3.67
N PHE A 290 -3.31 15.26 -4.64
CA PHE A 290 -3.87 14.06 -5.26
C PHE A 290 -3.06 13.61 -6.47
N MET A 291 -2.65 12.35 -6.45
CA MET A 291 -1.84 11.73 -7.51
C MET A 291 -2.56 10.52 -8.12
N PRO A 292 -2.25 10.15 -9.38
CA PRO A 292 -2.69 8.87 -9.91
C PRO A 292 -2.21 7.72 -9.02
N THR A 293 -3.08 6.72 -8.80
CA THR A 293 -2.75 5.51 -8.04
C THR A 293 -1.43 4.88 -8.51
N GLY A 294 -0.68 4.34 -7.57
CA GLY A 294 0.54 3.62 -7.82
C GLY A 294 1.69 4.15 -7.00
N ARG A 295 2.28 3.26 -6.20
CA ARG A 295 3.45 3.48 -5.36
C ARG A 295 4.54 4.38 -5.97
N PRO A 296 4.99 4.20 -7.23
CA PRO A 296 6.00 5.11 -7.81
C PRO A 296 5.54 6.56 -7.97
N ASN A 297 4.26 6.81 -8.30
CA ASN A 297 3.73 8.17 -8.45
C ASN A 297 3.65 8.88 -7.09
N ILE A 298 3.21 8.16 -6.06
CA ILE A 298 3.09 8.68 -4.70
C ILE A 298 4.47 9.01 -4.12
N ILE A 299 5.42 8.08 -4.17
CA ILE A 299 6.78 8.30 -3.65
C ILE A 299 7.45 9.48 -4.36
N LYS A 300 7.36 9.53 -5.70
CA LYS A 300 7.96 10.61 -6.49
C LYS A 300 7.45 11.98 -6.05
N GLU A 301 6.14 12.13 -5.89
CA GLU A 301 5.54 13.41 -5.51
C GLU A 301 5.80 13.76 -4.03
N LEU A 302 5.71 12.77 -3.14
CA LEU A 302 6.00 12.93 -1.72
C LEU A 302 7.41 13.47 -1.51
N VAL A 303 8.40 12.87 -2.17
CA VAL A 303 9.80 13.30 -2.09
C VAL A 303 10.01 14.66 -2.74
N ARG A 304 9.41 14.90 -3.92
CA ARG A 304 9.51 16.19 -4.63
C ARG A 304 9.01 17.37 -3.80
N LEU A 305 7.89 17.17 -3.10
CA LEU A 305 7.28 18.20 -2.25
C LEU A 305 7.93 18.28 -0.86
N GLY A 306 8.74 17.29 -0.47
CA GLY A 306 9.18 17.13 0.91
C GLY A 306 8.00 16.95 1.87
N ALA A 307 6.92 16.32 1.39
CA ALA A 307 5.67 16.09 2.10
C ALA A 307 5.87 15.24 3.36
N ARG A 308 4.92 15.33 4.30
CA ARG A 308 5.10 14.69 5.61
C ARG A 308 4.80 13.19 5.61
N GLY A 309 3.87 12.78 4.78
CA GLY A 309 3.50 11.40 4.58
C GLY A 309 2.56 11.28 3.41
N ALA A 310 2.20 10.03 3.13
CA ALA A 310 1.19 9.71 2.15
C ALA A 310 0.43 8.45 2.52
N PHE A 311 -0.68 8.19 1.82
CA PHE A 311 -1.34 6.90 1.88
C PHE A 311 -2.07 6.59 0.57
N GLU A 312 -2.32 5.30 0.36
CA GLU A 312 -3.20 4.78 -0.70
C GLU A 312 -4.28 3.88 -0.08
N ILE A 313 -5.44 3.74 -0.72
CA ILE A 313 -6.53 2.93 -0.16
C ILE A 313 -6.23 1.42 -0.17
N SER A 314 -5.16 1.01 -0.84
CA SER A 314 -4.65 -0.37 -0.82
C SER A 314 -3.86 -0.72 0.44
N GLY A 315 -3.77 0.18 1.42
CA GLY A 315 -3.12 -0.07 2.71
C GLY A 315 -1.64 0.33 2.80
N HIS A 316 -1.11 1.03 1.79
CA HIS A 316 0.21 1.66 1.89
C HIS A 316 0.11 2.97 2.67
N ILE A 317 1.00 3.13 3.65
CA ILE A 317 1.16 4.37 4.43
C ILE A 317 2.64 4.74 4.39
N TYR A 318 2.95 5.90 3.83
CA TYR A 318 4.32 6.34 3.58
C TYR A 318 4.76 7.38 4.61
N ASP A 319 5.97 7.23 5.13
CA ASP A 319 6.62 8.29 5.91
C ASP A 319 7.21 9.39 5.00
N SER A 320 7.77 10.44 5.59
CA SER A 320 8.35 11.57 4.84
C SER A 320 9.57 11.22 3.96
N ARG A 321 10.16 10.02 4.12
CA ARG A 321 11.24 9.52 3.24
C ARG A 321 10.67 8.67 2.10
N GLY A 322 9.36 8.44 2.08
CA GLY A 322 8.69 7.61 1.08
C GLY A 322 8.85 6.11 1.35
N TYR A 323 9.08 5.70 2.60
CA TYR A 323 8.98 4.30 2.99
C TYR A 323 7.56 3.98 3.44
N ASP A 324 6.93 3.06 2.74
CA ASP A 324 5.73 2.34 3.14
C ASP A 324 6.13 1.03 3.82
N ASP A 325 6.36 1.12 5.13
CA ASP A 325 6.78 -0.01 5.96
C ASP A 325 5.68 -0.35 6.96
N ALA A 326 5.04 -1.51 6.77
CA ALA A 326 3.97 -1.94 7.65
C ALA A 326 4.44 -2.11 9.10
N ALA A 327 5.59 -2.73 9.33
CA ALA A 327 6.08 -3.00 10.67
C ALA A 327 6.42 -1.70 11.42
N LYS A 328 7.07 -0.75 10.74
CA LYS A 328 7.33 0.58 11.30
C LYS A 328 6.03 1.33 11.60
N ASN A 329 5.09 1.39 10.65
CA ASN A 329 3.84 2.12 10.86
C ASN A 329 2.99 1.51 11.99
N ILE A 330 2.93 0.19 12.08
CA ILE A 330 2.28 -0.53 13.19
C ILE A 330 2.94 -0.15 14.52
N ALA A 331 4.27 -0.08 14.57
CA ALA A 331 5.01 0.34 15.75
C ALA A 331 4.62 1.74 16.24
N HIS A 332 4.56 2.70 15.30
CA HIS A 332 4.12 4.07 15.57
C HIS A 332 2.67 4.13 16.06
N LEU A 333 1.77 3.32 15.48
CA LEU A 333 0.37 3.27 15.93
C LEU A 333 0.25 2.70 17.34
N ILE A 334 0.95 1.61 17.65
CA ILE A 334 0.99 1.04 19.02
C ILE A 334 1.48 2.09 20.01
N ALA A 335 2.57 2.79 19.68
CA ALA A 335 3.11 3.85 20.53
C ALA A 335 2.11 4.99 20.72
N TYR A 336 1.42 5.43 19.67
CA TYR A 336 0.36 6.43 19.77
C TYR A 336 -0.76 5.97 20.71
N CYS A 337 -1.32 4.77 20.50
CA CYS A 337 -2.40 4.25 21.34
C CYS A 337 -1.99 4.18 22.81
N LYS A 338 -0.79 3.66 23.08
CA LYS A 338 -0.30 3.49 24.46
C LYS A 338 -0.02 4.82 25.15
N THR A 339 0.63 5.75 24.46
CA THR A 339 1.05 7.04 25.05
C THR A 339 -0.13 7.99 25.25
N GLN A 340 -1.11 7.96 24.35
CA GLN A 340 -2.30 8.80 24.43
C GLN A 340 -3.46 8.15 25.19
N GLY A 341 -3.35 6.86 25.53
CA GLY A 341 -4.48 6.08 26.07
C GLY A 341 -5.65 6.01 25.08
N ALA A 342 -5.35 5.99 23.78
CA ALA A 342 -6.36 6.07 22.74
C ALA A 342 -6.97 4.69 22.45
N VAL A 343 -8.30 4.66 22.34
CA VAL A 343 -9.08 3.51 21.88
C VAL A 343 -9.30 3.66 20.38
N LEU A 344 -8.90 2.66 19.59
CA LEU A 344 -8.86 2.81 18.13
C LEU A 344 -10.26 2.95 17.51
N SER A 345 -11.25 2.22 18.03
CA SER A 345 -12.64 2.31 17.61
C SER A 345 -13.20 3.73 17.75
N GLU A 346 -12.88 4.42 18.86
CA GLU A 346 -13.28 5.80 19.12
C GLU A 346 -12.57 6.80 18.20
N VAL A 347 -11.25 6.64 18.01
CA VAL A 347 -10.46 7.50 17.11
C VAL A 347 -10.96 7.37 15.67
N ALA A 348 -11.21 6.14 15.20
CA ALA A 348 -11.75 5.89 13.87
C ALA A 348 -13.15 6.51 13.72
N ALA A 349 -14.02 6.39 14.73
CA ALA A 349 -15.35 7.00 14.71
C ALA A 349 -15.31 8.54 14.69
N ASP A 350 -14.36 9.19 15.37
CA ASP A 350 -14.17 10.64 15.31
C ASP A 350 -13.76 11.11 13.90
N ILE A 351 -12.86 10.38 13.25
CA ILE A 351 -12.46 10.68 11.86
C ILE A 351 -13.62 10.44 10.89
N GLN A 352 -14.33 9.31 11.02
CA GLN A 352 -15.46 8.95 10.17
C GLN A 352 -16.56 10.01 10.19
N LYS A 353 -16.87 10.60 11.35
CA LYS A 353 -17.88 11.67 11.49
C LYS A 353 -17.58 12.93 10.68
N ARG A 354 -16.31 13.15 10.29
CA ARG A 354 -15.87 14.32 9.52
C ARG A 354 -15.78 14.03 8.03
N LEU A 355 -15.91 12.78 7.62
CA LEU A 355 -15.93 12.37 6.22
C LEU A 355 -17.38 12.42 5.69
N PRO A 356 -17.57 12.70 4.38
CA PRO A 356 -18.85 12.42 3.73
C PRO A 356 -19.10 10.90 3.70
N SER A 357 -20.33 10.49 3.40
CA SER A 357 -20.59 9.10 3.04
C SER A 357 -19.86 8.78 1.73
N TYR A 358 -19.25 7.59 1.64
CA TYR A 358 -18.57 7.13 0.43
C TYR A 358 -18.79 5.63 0.23
N SER A 359 -18.61 5.13 -0.99
CA SER A 359 -18.68 3.70 -1.30
C SER A 359 -17.32 3.02 -1.12
N PRO A 360 -17.28 1.69 -0.90
CA PRO A 360 -16.06 0.92 -1.17
C PRO A 360 -15.65 1.02 -2.65
N GLU A 361 -14.43 0.58 -2.99
CA GLU A 361 -13.99 0.50 -4.38
C GLU A 361 -14.81 -0.55 -5.14
N ILE A 362 -15.47 -0.14 -6.22
CA ILE A 362 -16.32 -1.00 -7.05
C ILE A 362 -15.57 -1.28 -8.35
N ARG A 363 -15.26 -2.56 -8.59
CA ARG A 363 -14.60 -2.99 -9.84
C ARG A 363 -15.57 -3.85 -10.65
N CYS A 364 -16.05 -3.33 -11.76
CA CYS A 364 -17.05 -4.02 -12.59
C CYS A 364 -16.65 -4.11 -14.06
N SER A 365 -17.11 -5.18 -14.72
CA SER A 365 -16.88 -5.38 -16.14
C SER A 365 -17.60 -4.34 -16.97
N CYS A 366 -16.89 -3.79 -17.95
CA CYS A 366 -17.39 -2.79 -18.87
C CYS A 366 -16.61 -2.88 -20.18
N PRO A 367 -17.16 -3.52 -21.22
CA PRO A 367 -16.52 -3.58 -22.53
C PRO A 367 -16.37 -2.20 -23.19
N ASP A 368 -17.38 -1.32 -23.03
CA ASP A 368 -17.39 0.03 -23.62
C ASP A 368 -16.93 1.10 -22.62
N LYS A 369 -15.69 0.95 -22.12
CA LYS A 369 -15.09 1.86 -21.12
C LYS A 369 -15.09 3.32 -21.59
N GLU A 370 -14.81 3.54 -22.87
CA GLU A 370 -14.67 4.88 -23.46
C GLU A 370 -15.99 5.65 -23.45
N ARG A 371 -17.10 4.99 -23.79
CA ARG A 371 -18.43 5.62 -23.72
C ARG A 371 -18.78 6.02 -22.29
N ILE A 372 -18.56 5.15 -21.32
CA ILE A 372 -18.87 5.46 -19.90
C ILE A 372 -17.99 6.62 -19.41
N LEU A 373 -16.70 6.61 -19.73
CA LEU A 373 -15.80 7.71 -19.39
C LEU A 373 -16.24 9.03 -20.02
N ALA A 374 -16.70 9.02 -21.27
CA ALA A 374 -17.22 10.22 -21.93
C ALA A 374 -18.46 10.77 -21.21
N ILE A 375 -19.41 9.92 -20.84
CA ILE A 375 -20.61 10.32 -20.08
C ILE A 375 -20.22 10.92 -18.72
N VAL A 376 -19.29 10.29 -17.99
CA VAL A 376 -18.84 10.80 -16.68
C VAL A 376 -18.12 12.14 -16.84
N LYS A 377 -17.33 12.33 -17.90
CA LYS A 377 -16.72 13.64 -18.22
C LYS A 377 -17.78 14.69 -18.49
N ASP A 378 -18.83 14.36 -19.23
CA ASP A 378 -19.93 15.29 -19.53
C ASP A 378 -20.70 15.68 -18.25
N ILE A 379 -20.92 14.73 -17.33
CA ILE A 379 -21.48 15.01 -16.00
C ILE A 379 -20.55 15.97 -15.23
N GLY A 380 -19.24 15.70 -15.24
CA GLY A 380 -18.23 16.51 -14.53
C GLY A 380 -18.03 17.91 -15.09
N ALA A 381 -18.17 18.11 -16.40
CA ALA A 381 -18.00 19.40 -17.08
C ALA A 381 -19.01 20.47 -16.64
N GLY A 382 -20.12 20.07 -16.00
CA GLY A 382 -21.13 20.97 -15.43
C GLY A 382 -20.88 21.38 -13.97
N THR A 383 -19.72 21.09 -13.38
CA THR A 383 -19.56 21.10 -11.91
C THR A 383 -18.29 21.75 -11.35
N LEU A 384 -18.32 22.08 -10.04
CA LEU A 384 -17.44 23.01 -9.30
C LEU A 384 -15.97 22.59 -9.09
N GLY A 385 -15.50 21.49 -9.69
CA GLY A 385 -14.12 21.05 -9.51
C GLY A 385 -13.87 19.63 -9.98
N GLY A 386 -13.81 19.43 -11.29
CA GLY A 386 -13.29 18.19 -11.86
C GLY A 386 -11.76 18.26 -11.93
N TYR A 387 -11.06 17.48 -11.11
CA TYR A 387 -9.66 17.16 -11.42
C TYR A 387 -9.68 16.23 -12.64
N LEU A 388 -9.24 16.73 -13.78
CA LEU A 388 -8.87 15.90 -14.92
C LEU A 388 -7.60 15.15 -14.54
N LEU A 389 -7.79 13.98 -13.95
CA LEU A 389 -6.70 13.14 -13.50
C LEU A 389 -6.22 12.36 -14.73
N SER A 390 -4.91 12.28 -14.92
CA SER A 390 -4.30 11.62 -16.08
C SER A 390 -4.70 10.15 -16.27
N GLU A 391 -5.37 9.54 -15.28
CA GLU A 391 -5.79 8.13 -15.28
C GLU A 391 -7.28 7.89 -14.98
N GLY A 392 -8.11 8.93 -14.88
CA GLY A 392 -9.52 8.77 -14.54
C GLY A 392 -10.34 10.04 -14.70
N CYS A 393 -11.62 9.96 -14.41
CA CYS A 393 -12.54 11.09 -14.49
C CYS A 393 -13.34 11.17 -13.21
N SER A 394 -13.51 12.38 -12.69
CA SER A 394 -14.39 12.62 -11.57
C SER A 394 -15.41 13.69 -11.88
N ALA A 395 -16.58 13.51 -11.29
CA ALA A 395 -17.68 14.45 -11.37
C ALA A 395 -18.24 14.66 -9.96
N THR A 396 -18.42 15.92 -9.56
CA THR A 396 -18.93 16.28 -8.23
C THR A 396 -19.97 17.36 -8.40
N ASP A 397 -21.25 17.09 -8.16
CA ASP A 397 -22.31 18.08 -8.34
C ASP A 397 -22.26 19.26 -7.35
N ALA A 398 -23.20 20.19 -7.52
CA ALA A 398 -23.34 21.37 -6.65
C ALA A 398 -23.76 21.03 -5.21
N HIS A 399 -24.20 19.81 -4.95
CA HIS A 399 -24.55 19.29 -3.63
C HIS A 399 -23.38 18.53 -2.98
N HIS A 400 -22.19 18.56 -3.57
CA HIS A 400 -21.00 17.84 -3.13
C HIS A 400 -21.11 16.31 -3.18
N SER A 401 -22.07 15.78 -3.94
CA SER A 401 -22.14 14.36 -4.28
C SER A 401 -21.38 14.09 -5.56
N GLY A 402 -20.72 12.95 -5.66
CA GLY A 402 -19.83 12.72 -6.79
C GLY A 402 -19.42 11.27 -7.00
N MET A 403 -18.65 11.09 -8.08
CA MET A 403 -17.99 9.84 -8.38
C MET A 403 -16.61 10.05 -8.97
N PHE A 404 -15.77 9.04 -8.79
CA PHE A 404 -14.52 8.84 -9.50
C PHE A 404 -14.62 7.56 -10.32
N VAL A 405 -14.18 7.61 -11.58
CA VAL A 405 -14.18 6.48 -12.51
C VAL A 405 -12.82 6.36 -13.18
N ARG A 406 -12.24 5.16 -13.18
CA ARG A 406 -10.99 4.83 -13.88
C ARG A 406 -11.16 3.58 -14.74
N ALA A 407 -10.66 3.63 -15.96
CA ALA A 407 -10.55 2.45 -16.82
C ALA A 407 -9.27 1.65 -16.54
N SER A 408 -9.40 0.32 -16.45
CA SER A 408 -8.24 -0.57 -16.47
C SER A 408 -7.56 -0.50 -17.85
N LYS A 409 -6.23 -0.42 -17.86
CA LYS A 409 -5.42 -0.40 -19.09
C LYS A 409 -5.35 -1.79 -19.77
N ASN A 410 -5.44 -2.86 -18.98
CA ASN A 410 -5.18 -4.23 -19.43
C ASN A 410 -6.45 -5.11 -19.48
N GLU A 411 -7.54 -4.65 -18.88
CA GLU A 411 -8.78 -5.42 -18.75
C GLU A 411 -9.99 -4.55 -19.10
N ASP A 412 -11.09 -5.19 -19.50
CA ASP A 412 -12.39 -4.53 -19.74
C ASP A 412 -13.15 -4.31 -18.44
N MET A 413 -12.53 -3.54 -17.54
CA MET A 413 -13.03 -3.24 -16.20
C MET A 413 -12.95 -1.73 -15.94
N LEU A 414 -13.95 -1.23 -15.20
CA LEU A 414 -13.93 0.09 -14.58
C LEU A 414 -13.78 -0.04 -13.06
N THR A 415 -13.03 0.88 -12.46
CA THR A 415 -12.98 1.12 -11.03
C THR A 415 -13.80 2.37 -10.72
N ILE A 416 -14.73 2.28 -9.77
CA ILE A 416 -15.66 3.35 -9.43
C ILE A 416 -15.70 3.56 -7.91
N MET A 417 -15.69 4.82 -7.49
CA MET A 417 -16.01 5.22 -6.12
C MET A 417 -17.05 6.33 -6.13
N LEU A 418 -17.96 6.31 -5.17
CA LEU A 418 -19.05 7.28 -5.00
C LEU A 418 -18.92 7.99 -3.66
N TRP A 419 -19.44 9.21 -3.56
CA TRP A 419 -19.58 9.93 -2.30
C TRP A 419 -20.78 10.88 -2.31
N GLY A 420 -21.20 11.29 -1.12
CA GLY A 420 -22.22 12.32 -0.90
C GLY A 420 -22.22 12.76 0.57
N PRO A 421 -22.75 13.97 0.88
CA PRO A 421 -22.80 14.47 2.26
C PRO A 421 -23.45 13.47 3.23
N THR A 422 -24.52 12.80 2.78
CA THR A 422 -25.18 11.70 3.47
C THR A 422 -25.19 10.43 2.62
N ARG A 423 -25.57 9.30 3.23
CA ARG A 423 -25.76 8.04 2.50
C ARG A 423 -26.87 8.19 1.47
N GLU A 424 -27.96 8.86 1.82
CA GLU A 424 -29.09 9.14 0.93
C GLU A 424 -28.66 9.96 -0.29
N ASP A 425 -27.86 11.01 -0.10
CA ASP A 425 -27.36 11.84 -1.20
C ASP A 425 -26.46 11.05 -2.16
N MET A 426 -25.59 10.19 -1.61
CA MET A 426 -24.72 9.31 -2.39
C MET A 426 -25.52 8.30 -3.22
N GLU A 427 -26.53 7.65 -2.62
CA GLU A 427 -27.39 6.68 -3.30
C GLU A 427 -28.22 7.36 -4.41
N GLN A 428 -28.74 8.56 -4.15
CA GLN A 428 -29.46 9.33 -5.16
C GLN A 428 -28.56 9.73 -6.34
N TYR A 429 -27.32 10.15 -6.06
CA TYR A 429 -26.33 10.48 -7.09
C TYR A 429 -25.96 9.25 -7.92
N LYS A 430 -25.77 8.09 -7.28
CA LYS A 430 -25.54 6.79 -7.94
C LYS A 430 -26.66 6.48 -8.93
N ASP A 431 -27.91 6.52 -8.48
CA ASP A 431 -29.06 6.16 -9.31
C ASP A 431 -29.25 7.10 -10.50
N ASN A 432 -29.12 8.41 -10.28
CA ASN A 432 -29.18 9.40 -11.36
C ASN A 432 -28.08 9.17 -12.40
N SER A 433 -26.86 8.86 -11.94
CA SER A 433 -25.73 8.63 -12.83
C SER A 433 -25.85 7.34 -13.64
N LEU A 434 -26.32 6.26 -13.03
CA LEU A 434 -26.60 5.00 -13.73
C LEU A 434 -27.73 5.17 -14.77
N GLN A 435 -28.73 5.99 -14.46
CA GLN A 435 -29.79 6.32 -15.42
C GLN A 435 -29.24 7.10 -16.63
N LEU A 436 -28.34 8.06 -16.40
CA LEU A 436 -27.68 8.82 -17.48
C LEU A 436 -26.77 7.95 -18.34
N ILE A 437 -26.06 7.00 -17.72
CA ILE A 437 -25.24 6.02 -18.43
C ILE A 437 -26.11 5.19 -19.40
N GLY A 438 -27.31 4.80 -18.97
CA GLY A 438 -28.31 4.16 -19.84
C GLY A 438 -27.89 2.80 -20.40
N ASP A 439 -26.88 2.16 -19.79
CA ASP A 439 -26.39 0.84 -20.16
C ASP A 439 -26.88 -0.20 -19.14
N ARG A 440 -27.78 -1.08 -19.60
CA ARG A 440 -28.45 -2.06 -18.74
C ARG A 440 -27.51 -3.15 -18.23
N GLU A 441 -26.59 -3.63 -19.08
CA GLU A 441 -25.67 -4.70 -18.72
C GLU A 441 -24.65 -4.20 -17.71
N PHE A 442 -24.08 -3.02 -17.98
CA PHE A 442 -23.18 -2.34 -17.05
C PHE A 442 -23.88 -2.04 -15.71
N THR A 443 -25.10 -1.50 -15.73
CA THR A 443 -25.86 -1.18 -14.51
C THR A 443 -26.12 -2.42 -13.65
N GLN A 444 -26.42 -3.57 -14.29
CA GLN A 444 -26.60 -4.84 -13.58
C GLN A 444 -25.29 -5.34 -12.96
N ALA A 445 -24.18 -5.30 -13.72
CA ALA A 445 -22.86 -5.69 -13.23
C ALA A 445 -22.40 -4.80 -12.07
N PHE A 446 -22.58 -3.49 -12.21
CA PHE A 446 -22.26 -2.49 -11.19
C PHE A 446 -23.07 -2.70 -9.92
N ASN A 447 -24.40 -2.79 -9.98
CA ASN A 447 -25.23 -2.95 -8.79
C ASN A 447 -24.95 -4.28 -8.06
N LYS A 448 -24.66 -5.36 -8.80
CA LYS A 448 -24.27 -6.64 -8.21
C LYS A 448 -23.00 -6.48 -7.35
N GLU A 449 -21.96 -5.87 -7.92
CA GLU A 449 -20.69 -5.65 -7.20
C GLU A 449 -20.86 -4.65 -6.05
N TYR A 450 -21.59 -3.56 -6.29
CA TYR A 450 -21.89 -2.53 -5.28
C TYR A 450 -22.56 -3.15 -4.04
N HIS A 451 -23.64 -3.90 -4.23
CA HIS A 451 -24.36 -4.52 -3.10
C HIS A 451 -23.50 -5.55 -2.38
N HIS A 452 -22.74 -6.37 -3.11
CA HIS A 452 -21.83 -7.33 -2.50
C HIS A 452 -20.78 -6.65 -1.63
N ARG A 453 -20.12 -5.60 -2.15
CA ARG A 453 -19.11 -4.84 -1.42
C ARG A 453 -19.70 -4.09 -0.23
N GLN A 454 -20.89 -3.50 -0.36
CA GLN A 454 -21.55 -2.82 0.75
C GLN A 454 -21.92 -3.80 1.88
N GLN A 455 -22.40 -5.01 1.54
CA GLN A 455 -22.67 -6.05 2.55
C GLN A 455 -21.42 -6.45 3.31
N LEU A 456 -20.29 -6.61 2.62
CA LEU A 456 -19.02 -6.91 3.27
C LEU A 456 -18.55 -5.74 4.15
N ARG A 457 -18.73 -4.51 3.68
CA ARG A 457 -18.40 -3.29 4.43
C ARG A 457 -19.23 -3.19 5.72
N GLU A 458 -20.54 -3.33 5.63
CA GLU A 458 -21.44 -3.30 6.81
C GLU A 458 -21.16 -4.44 7.79
N ARG A 459 -20.68 -5.59 7.31
CA ARG A 459 -20.35 -6.74 8.15
C ARG A 459 -19.04 -6.55 8.92
N TYR A 460 -17.97 -6.19 8.21
CA TYR A 460 -16.61 -6.25 8.73
C TYR A 460 -16.01 -4.89 9.07
N PHE A 461 -16.44 -3.80 8.42
CA PHE A 461 -15.85 -2.49 8.61
C PHE A 461 -16.54 -1.71 9.71
N ARG A 462 -15.79 -0.77 10.29
CA ARG A 462 -16.37 0.36 10.99
C ARG A 462 -16.90 1.35 9.96
N VAL A 463 -18.22 1.51 9.91
CA VAL A 463 -18.94 2.39 8.98
C VAL A 463 -19.82 3.39 9.70
#